data_AF-A0A2S0WKD1-F1
#
_entry.id   AF-A0A2S0WKD1-F1
#
_cell.length_a   1.000
_cell.length_b   1.000
_cell.length_c   1.000
_cell.angle_alpha   90.00
_cell.angle_beta   90.00
_cell.angle_gamma   90.00
#
_symmetry.space_group_name_H-M   'P 1'
#
loop_
_entity.id
_entity.type
_entity.pdbx_description
1 polymer ?
#
loop_
_entity_poly.entity_id
_entity_poly.type
_entity_poly.pdbx_seq_one_letter_code
_entity_poly.pdbx_strand_id
1 'polypeptide(L)'
;MSDNAPKKKAGLFDIRVVIGGLLGIYGLILVLLGLFNASDAELARGDGLNINLWGGLGMLVVAIAFGVWARLRPVVVPEEPDDTTR
;
A
#
# COMPACT_ATOMS: atom_id res chain seq x y z
N MET A 1 16.98 -29.09 24.88
CA MET A 1 15.74 -28.30 25.04
C MET A 1 15.79 -27.22 23.97
N SER A 2 15.10 -27.40 22.85
CA SER A 2 15.12 -26.44 21.75
C SER A 2 13.87 -25.57 21.86
N ASP A 3 13.99 -24.41 22.48
CA ASP A 3 12.90 -23.45 22.60
C ASP A 3 12.56 -22.90 21.22
N ASN A 4 11.46 -23.40 20.65
CA ASN A 4 10.82 -22.81 19.48
C ASN A 4 9.84 -21.74 19.97
N ALA A 5 10.35 -20.55 20.29
CA ALA A 5 9.50 -19.40 20.59
C ALA A 5 8.68 -19.00 19.34
N PRO A 6 7.34 -18.84 19.44
CA PRO A 6 6.50 -18.47 18.31
C PRO A 6 6.77 -17.02 17.87
N LYS A 7 7.44 -16.82 16.74
CA LYS A 7 7.64 -15.47 16.15
C LYS A 7 6.29 -14.87 15.74
N LYS A 8 5.76 -13.93 16.53
CA LYS A 8 4.57 -13.15 16.18
C LYS A 8 4.91 -12.17 15.04
N LYS A 9 4.30 -12.36 13.87
CA LYS A 9 4.40 -11.40 12.77
C LYS A 9 3.62 -10.14 13.17
N ALA A 10 4.29 -9.02 13.39
CA ALA A 10 3.66 -7.70 13.49
C ALA A 10 3.11 -7.19 12.14
N GLY A 11 2.76 -8.13 11.23
CA GLY A 11 2.75 -7.91 9.79
C GLY A 11 1.61 -7.05 9.26
N LEU A 12 0.57 -6.79 10.05
CA LEU A 12 -0.58 -5.99 9.61
C LEU A 12 -0.37 -4.48 9.80
N PHE A 13 0.51 -4.07 10.72
CA PHE A 13 0.84 -2.66 10.98
C PHE A 13 2.16 -2.21 10.33
N ASP A 14 2.62 -2.91 9.30
CA ASP A 14 3.76 -2.46 8.50
C ASP A 14 3.35 -1.23 7.69
N ILE A 15 4.12 -0.14 7.82
CA ILE A 15 3.84 1.13 7.13
C ILE A 15 3.75 0.96 5.61
N ARG A 16 4.47 -0.01 5.03
CA ARG A 16 4.40 -0.28 3.58
C ARG A 16 3.05 -0.85 3.15
N VAL A 17 2.44 -1.66 4.00
CA VAL A 17 1.10 -2.20 3.76
C VAL A 17 0.05 -1.09 3.90
N VAL A 18 0.18 -0.25 4.92
CA VAL A 18 -0.74 0.88 5.14
C VAL A 18 -0.65 1.90 4.00
N ILE A 19 0.55 2.40 3.68
CA ILE A 19 0.76 3.36 2.59
C ILE A 19 0.36 2.75 1.25
N GLY A 20 0.80 1.52 0.97
CA GLY A 20 0.47 0.82 -0.27
C GLY A 20 -1.05 0.62 -0.43
N GLY A 21 -1.75 0.26 0.64
CA GLY A 21 -3.21 0.13 0.65
C GLY A 21 -3.93 1.44 0.39
N LEU A 22 -3.53 2.52 1.05
CA LEU A 22 -4.11 3.85 0.86
C LEU A 22 -3.89 4.37 -0.57
N LEU A 23 -2.67 4.26 -1.09
CA LEU A 23 -2.36 4.60 -2.48
C LEU A 23 -3.14 3.74 -3.47
N GLY A 24 -3.29 2.44 -3.19
CA GLY A 24 -4.03 1.51 -4.04
C GLY A 24 -5.52 1.85 -4.13
N ILE A 25 -6.17 2.12 -2.99
CA ILE A 25 -7.59 2.48 -2.95
C ILE A 25 -7.82 3.81 -3.67
N TYR A 26 -7.03 4.83 -3.36
CA TYR A 26 -7.20 6.14 -3.99
C TYR A 26 -6.83 6.11 -5.48
N GLY A 27 -5.76 5.40 -5.85
CA GLY A 27 -5.39 5.20 -7.26
C GLY A 27 -6.48 4.49 -8.05
N LEU A 28 -7.15 3.49 -7.46
CA LEU A 28 -8.31 2.85 -8.09
C LEU A 28 -9.46 3.83 -8.30
N ILE A 29 -9.79 4.66 -7.31
CA ILE A 29 -10.82 5.71 -7.44
C ILE A 29 -10.47 6.65 -8.61
N LEU A 30 -9.22 7.10 -8.71
CA LEU A 30 -8.78 7.99 -9.79
C LEU A 30 -8.85 7.31 -11.16
N VAL A 31 -8.49 6.03 -11.26
CA VAL A 31 -8.65 5.28 -12.51
C VAL A 31 -10.12 5.19 -12.91
N LEU A 32 -11.02 4.90 -11.97
CA LEU A 32 -12.46 4.84 -12.25
C LEU A 32 -13.02 6.20 -12.67
N LEU A 33 -12.61 7.29 -12.01
CA LEU A 33 -12.97 8.65 -12.44
C LEU A 33 -12.41 8.96 -13.82
N GLY A 34 -11.16 8.58 -14.09
CA GLY A 34 -10.54 8.74 -15.40
C GLY A 34 -11.26 7.95 -16.49
N LEU A 35 -11.78 6.75 -16.22
CA LEU A 35 -12.46 5.92 -17.21
C LEU A 35 -13.92 6.33 -17.43
N PHE A 36 -14.63 6.73 -16.38
CA PHE A 36 -16.08 6.96 -16.42
C PHE A 36 -16.49 8.43 -16.37
N ASN A 37 -15.58 9.35 -16.03
CA ASN A 37 -15.85 10.78 -15.86
C ASN A 37 -14.95 11.71 -16.71
N ALA A 38 -14.37 11.20 -17.80
CA ALA A 38 -13.50 11.96 -18.71
C ALA A 38 -14.26 13.01 -19.54
N SER A 39 -14.69 14.09 -18.90
CA SER A 39 -15.34 15.22 -19.59
C SER A 39 -14.31 16.17 -20.22
N ASP A 40 -14.73 16.94 -21.23
CA ASP A 40 -13.87 17.96 -21.87
C ASP A 40 -13.32 18.98 -20.87
N ALA A 41 -14.12 19.32 -19.85
CA ALA A 41 -13.72 20.23 -18.78
C ALA A 41 -12.62 19.63 -17.88
N GLU A 42 -12.60 18.30 -17.69
CA GLU A 42 -11.51 17.63 -16.98
C GLU A 42 -10.26 17.51 -17.85
N LEU A 43 -10.40 17.16 -19.13
CA LEU A 43 -9.30 17.06 -20.08
C LEU A 43 -8.60 18.41 -20.31
N ALA A 44 -9.36 19.50 -20.35
CA ALA A 44 -8.83 20.86 -20.47
C ALA A 44 -7.87 21.23 -19.33
N ARG A 45 -8.06 20.65 -18.13
CA ARG A 45 -7.15 20.88 -16.98
C ARG A 45 -5.79 20.22 -17.17
N GLY A 46 -5.71 19.20 -18.02
CA GLY A 46 -4.49 18.45 -18.32
C GLY A 46 -3.96 18.67 -19.72
N ASP A 47 -4.34 19.75 -20.38
CA ASP A 47 -3.93 20.02 -21.78
C ASP A 47 -4.29 18.86 -22.72
N GLY A 48 -5.52 18.34 -22.56
CA GLY A 48 -6.02 17.18 -23.29
C GLY A 48 -5.67 15.82 -22.66
N LEU A 49 -4.85 15.80 -21.60
CA LEU A 49 -4.54 14.57 -20.86
C LEU A 49 -5.53 14.31 -19.73
N ASN A 50 -5.89 13.04 -19.58
CA ASN A 50 -6.69 12.58 -18.45
C ASN A 50 -5.81 12.40 -17.20
N ILE A 51 -5.66 13.48 -16.42
CA ILE A 51 -4.81 13.50 -15.21
C ILE A 51 -5.26 12.45 -14.20
N ASN A 52 -6.57 12.26 -14.02
CA ASN A 52 -7.13 11.26 -13.10
C ASN A 52 -6.65 9.85 -13.48
N LEU A 53 -6.72 9.49 -14.77
CA LEU A 53 -6.29 8.18 -15.24
C LEU A 53 -4.79 7.96 -15.07
N TRP A 54 -3.96 8.90 -15.52
CA TRP A 54 -2.50 8.77 -15.44
C TRP A 54 -1.98 8.81 -14.01
N GLY A 55 -2.52 9.71 -13.18
CA GLY A 55 -2.19 9.79 -11.76
C GLY A 55 -2.60 8.52 -11.03
N GLY A 56 -3.83 8.04 -11.26
CA GLY A 56 -4.31 6.79 -10.68
C GLY A 56 -3.46 5.58 -11.07
N LEU A 57 -3.08 5.47 -12.34
CA LEU A 57 -2.21 4.38 -12.82
C LEU A 57 -0.83 4.44 -12.16
N GLY A 58 -0.24 5.63 -12.02
CA GLY A 58 1.01 5.82 -11.29
C GLY A 58 0.91 5.38 -9.82
N MET A 59 -0.17 5.75 -9.13
CA MET A 59 -0.41 5.35 -7.75
C MET A 59 -0.59 3.84 -7.60
N LEU A 60 -1.27 3.18 -8.55
CA LEU A 60 -1.41 1.73 -8.56
C LEU A 60 -0.06 1.01 -8.74
N VAL A 61 0.81 1.51 -9.63
CA VAL A 61 2.16 0.95 -9.80
C VAL A 61 2.95 1.03 -8.50
N VAL A 62 2.91 2.18 -7.80
CA VAL A 62 3.60 2.36 -6.52
C VAL A 62 2.99 1.45 -5.43
N ALA A 63 1.67 1.34 -5.37
CA ALA A 63 0.98 0.45 -4.43
C ALA A 63 1.38 -1.01 -4.63
N ILE A 64 1.45 -1.49 -5.89
CA ILE A 64 1.91 -2.83 -6.23
C ILE A 64 3.37 -3.02 -5.80
N ALA A 65 4.24 -2.05 -6.07
CA ALA A 65 5.64 -2.12 -5.66
C ALA A 65 5.78 -2.23 -4.13
N PHE A 66 5.00 -1.46 -3.37
CA PHE A 66 4.97 -1.52 -1.91
C PHE A 66 4.46 -2.87 -1.41
N GLY A 67 3.40 -3.41 -2.01
CA GLY A 67 2.85 -4.73 -1.69
C GLY A 67 3.87 -5.85 -1.93
N VAL A 68 4.54 -5.83 -3.10
CA VAL A 68 5.61 -6.78 -3.43
C VAL A 68 6.76 -6.65 -2.44
N TRP A 69 7.20 -5.44 -2.10
CA TRP A 69 8.30 -5.23 -1.16
C TRP A 69 7.96 -5.71 0.26
N ALA A 70 6.78 -5.38 0.77
CA ALA A 70 6.30 -5.85 2.07
C ALA A 70 6.26 -7.39 2.11
N ARG A 71 5.84 -8.02 0.99
CA ARG A 71 5.77 -9.47 0.87
C ARG A 71 7.13 -10.15 0.80
N LEU A 72 8.12 -9.51 0.17
CA LEU A 72 9.50 -10.01 0.05
C LEU A 72 10.34 -9.78 1.31
N ARG A 73 10.04 -8.73 2.08
CA ARG A 73 10.82 -8.31 3.26
C ARG A 73 9.91 -8.07 4.47
N PRO A 74 9.32 -9.11 5.06
CA PRO A 74 8.39 -8.95 6.19
C PRO A 74 9.10 -8.43 7.45
N VAL A 75 8.45 -7.50 8.17
CA VAL A 75 8.92 -7.05 9.50
C VAL A 75 8.60 -8.10 10.54
N VAL A 76 9.61 -8.48 11.32
CA VAL A 76 9.50 -9.43 12.44
C VAL A 76 9.85 -8.66 13.70
N VAL A 77 8.94 -8.65 14.67
CA VAL A 77 9.18 -8.07 16.00
C VAL A 77 9.62 -9.22 16.92
N PRO A 78 10.81 -9.17 17.52
CA PRO A 78 11.21 -10.13 18.55
C PRO A 78 10.27 -10.02 19.76
N GLU A 79 9.88 -11.16 20.34
CA GLU A 79 9.19 -11.15 21.64
C GLU A 79 10.24 -10.84 22.72
N GLU A 80 9.98 -9.81 23.53
CA GLU A 80 10.77 -9.59 24.76
C GLU A 80 10.51 -10.77 25.70
N PRO A 81 11.57 -11.37 26.29
CA PRO A 81 11.38 -12.44 27.26
C PRO A 81 10.59 -11.89 28.45
N ASP A 82 9.50 -12.59 28.76
CA ASP A 82 8.54 -12.27 29.81
C ASP A 82 9.28 -12.13 31.16
N ASP A 83 9.51 -10.88 31.61
CA ASP A 83 10.09 -10.56 32.92
C ASP A 83 9.04 -10.70 34.02
N THR A 84 8.35 -11.85 34.05
CA THR A 84 7.36 -12.22 35.07
C THR A 84 7.97 -13.03 36.22
N THR A 85 9.31 -13.05 36.32
CA THR A 85 10.02 -13.66 37.46
C THR A 85 10.32 -12.59 38.53
N ARG A 86 9.30 -12.10 39.23
CA ARG A 86 9.49 -11.30 40.45
C ARG A 86 8.44 -11.56 41.52
#